data_AF-A0A9E0QSS9-F1
#
_entry.id   AF-A0A9E0QSS9-F1
#
_cell.length_a   1.000
_cell.length_b   1.000
_cell.length_c   1.000
_cell.angle_alpha   90.00
_cell.angle_beta   90.00
_cell.angle_gamma   90.00
#
_symmetry.space_group_name_H-M   'P 1'
#
loop_
_entity.id
_entity.type
_entity.pdbx_description
1 polymer ?
#
loop_
_entity_poly.entity_id
_entity_poly.type
_entity_poly.pdbx_seq_one_letter_code
_entity_poly.pdbx_strand_id
1 'polypeptide(L)'
;MWNTFSQTVDLGWDFYGPVILFVVLVALAVPVWAAIGSAAIVMLMWSGALPLSLVGESLFDGIDAFALTAVPLFILTGDVLVRTGLSRKFLNVAEALTQFAKGGFGSATVLVCGMFSAISGSDAAGAAAVGRMTIDRLVESGYPRPY
;
A
#
# COMPACT_ATOMS: atom_id res chain seq x y z
N MET A 1 0.31 -42.01 -6.06
CA MET A 1 -0.27 -41.60 -7.35
C MET A 1 -1.78 -41.53 -7.12
N TRP A 2 -2.34 -40.31 -7.12
CA TRP A 2 -3.78 -39.97 -7.20
C TRP A 2 -4.70 -40.46 -6.07
N ASN A 3 -5.08 -39.54 -5.17
CA ASN A 3 -6.31 -39.45 -4.34
C ASN A 3 -5.95 -38.48 -3.19
N THR A 4 -6.26 -37.17 -3.23
CA THR A 4 -7.57 -36.58 -2.91
C THR A 4 -7.69 -35.15 -3.48
N PHE A 5 -7.56 -34.97 -4.80
CA PHE A 5 -7.91 -33.70 -5.49
C PHE A 5 -9.44 -33.58 -5.69
N SER A 6 -10.21 -33.95 -4.68
CA SER A 6 -11.67 -33.89 -4.67
C SER A 6 -12.20 -33.51 -3.29
N GLN A 7 -11.58 -32.52 -2.65
CA GLN A 7 -12.40 -31.62 -1.84
C GLN A 7 -13.19 -30.82 -2.86
N THR A 8 -14.45 -31.19 -3.09
CA THR A 8 -15.41 -30.26 -3.67
C THR A 8 -15.26 -28.99 -2.85
N VAL A 9 -14.87 -27.90 -3.50
CA VAL A 9 -14.97 -26.58 -2.87
C VAL A 9 -16.46 -26.32 -2.80
N ASP A 10 -17.14 -26.99 -1.87
CA ASP A 10 -18.45 -26.59 -1.42
C ASP A 10 -18.18 -25.23 -0.78
N LEU A 11 -18.32 -24.17 -1.57
CA LEU A 11 -18.43 -22.81 -1.06
C LEU A 11 -19.70 -22.82 -0.20
N GLY A 12 -19.56 -23.27 1.04
CA GLY A 12 -20.61 -23.26 2.03
C GLY A 12 -20.78 -21.86 2.60
N TRP A 13 -21.63 -21.75 3.61
CA TRP A 13 -21.74 -20.55 4.42
C TRP A 13 -20.41 -20.15 5.08
N ASP A 14 -19.46 -21.08 5.20
CA ASP A 14 -18.12 -20.86 5.73
C ASP A 14 -17.28 -19.91 4.87
N PHE A 15 -17.58 -19.80 3.56
CA PHE A 15 -16.95 -18.83 2.65
C PHE A 15 -17.82 -17.59 2.43
N TYR A 16 -19.13 -17.77 2.23
CA TYR A 16 -20.03 -16.65 1.94
C TYR A 16 -20.27 -15.75 3.16
N GLY A 17 -20.34 -16.30 4.37
CA GLY A 17 -20.57 -15.55 5.60
C GLY A 17 -19.48 -14.49 5.89
N PRO A 18 -18.18 -14.84 5.88
CA PRO A 18 -17.08 -13.88 6.04
C PRO A 18 -17.04 -12.81 4.94
N VAL A 19 -17.36 -13.18 3.69
CA VAL A 19 -17.40 -12.24 2.55
C VAL A 19 -18.55 -11.24 2.71
N ILE A 20 -19.74 -11.68 3.13
CA ILE A 20 -20.87 -10.79 3.41
C ILE A 20 -20.52 -9.85 4.57
N LEU A 21 -19.91 -10.37 5.64
CA LEU A 21 -19.44 -9.57 6.77
C LEU A 21 -18.44 -8.49 6.30
N PHE A 22 -17.47 -8.87 5.46
CA PHE A 22 -16.50 -7.93 4.88
C PHE A 22 -17.20 -6.79 4.10
N VAL A 23 -18.14 -7.14 3.21
CA VAL A 23 -18.88 -6.15 2.42
C VAL A 23 -19.72 -5.23 3.31
N VAL A 24 -20.37 -5.76 4.34
CA VAL A 24 -21.15 -4.97 5.31
C VAL A 24 -20.25 -4.02 6.11
N LEU A 25 -19.08 -4.48 6.57
CA LEU A 25 -18.13 -3.63 7.30
C LEU A 25 -17.59 -2.50 6.41
N VAL A 26 -17.28 -2.79 5.15
CA VAL A 26 -16.88 -1.77 4.17
C VAL A 26 -18.02 -0.78 3.92
N ALA A 27 -19.26 -1.24 3.80
CA ALA A 27 -20.43 -0.38 3.64
C ALA A 27 -20.68 0.53 4.86
N LEU A 28 -20.33 0.07 6.06
CA LEU A 28 -20.37 0.85 7.30
C LEU A 28 -19.18 1.82 7.46
N ALA A 29 -18.35 2.00 6.43
CA ALA A 29 -17.15 2.84 6.44
C ALA A 29 -16.13 2.47 7.53
N VAL A 30 -16.11 1.20 7.95
CA VAL A 30 -15.08 0.67 8.84
C VAL A 30 -13.74 0.66 8.08
N PRO A 31 -12.62 0.99 8.73
CA PRO A 31 -11.31 0.92 8.08
C PRO A 31 -11.06 -0.45 7.45
N VAL A 32 -10.61 -0.44 6.19
CA VAL A 32 -10.46 -1.64 5.35
C VAL A 32 -9.60 -2.71 6.02
N TRP A 33 -8.53 -2.32 6.72
CA TRP A 33 -7.66 -3.27 7.44
C TRP A 33 -8.42 -4.05 8.52
N ALA A 34 -9.36 -3.42 9.22
CA ALA A 34 -10.17 -4.07 10.26
C ALA A 34 -11.25 -4.96 9.63
N ALA A 35 -11.82 -4.54 8.49
CA ALA A 35 -12.76 -5.35 7.74
C ALA A 35 -12.11 -6.65 7.22
N ILE A 36 -10.91 -6.55 6.63
CA ILE A 36 -10.15 -7.73 6.15
C ILE A 36 -9.75 -8.63 7.32
N GLY A 37 -9.21 -8.06 8.40
CA GLY A 37 -8.75 -8.84 9.55
C GLY A 37 -9.89 -9.59 10.24
N SER A 38 -11.03 -8.94 10.47
CA SER A 38 -12.20 -9.60 11.07
C SER A 38 -12.82 -10.65 10.16
N ALA A 39 -12.93 -10.40 8.85
CA ALA A 39 -13.39 -11.39 7.89
C ALA A 39 -12.45 -12.60 7.82
N ALA A 40 -11.13 -12.39 7.83
CA ALA A 40 -10.14 -13.46 7.82
C ALA A 40 -10.23 -14.34 9.08
N ILE A 41 -10.41 -13.74 10.26
CA ILE A 41 -10.59 -14.47 11.51
C ILE A 41 -11.88 -15.31 11.48
N VAL A 42 -13.00 -14.73 11.04
CA VAL A 42 -14.29 -15.43 10.95
C VAL A 42 -14.21 -16.58 9.93
N MET A 43 -13.55 -16.36 8.79
CA MET A 43 -13.33 -17.40 7.78
C MET A 43 -12.48 -18.55 8.31
N LEU A 44 -11.42 -18.25 9.07
CA LEU A 44 -10.57 -19.26 9.69
C LEU A 44 -11.31 -20.07 10.76
N MET A 45 -12.16 -19.40 11.57
CA MET A 45 -12.97 -20.04 12.60
C MET A 45 -14.05 -20.97 12.00
N TRP A 46 -14.69 -20.58 10.90
CA TRP A 46 -15.72 -21.42 10.26
C TRP A 46 -15.14 -22.54 9.41
N SER A 47 -14.07 -22.27 8.64
CA SER A 47 -13.46 -23.28 7.78
C SER A 47 -12.77 -24.40 8.58
N GLY A 48 -12.27 -24.12 9.79
CA GLY A 48 -11.60 -25.11 10.65
C GLY A 48 -10.33 -25.75 10.06
N ALA A 49 -9.89 -25.30 8.88
CA ALA A 49 -8.83 -25.92 8.11
C ALA A 49 -7.42 -25.60 8.63
N LEU A 50 -7.26 -24.48 9.35
CA LEU A 50 -5.99 -24.01 9.87
C LEU A 50 -6.13 -23.49 11.32
N PRO A 51 -5.11 -23.65 12.18
CA PRO A 51 -5.16 -23.24 13.58
C PRO A 51 -5.18 -21.71 13.73
N LEU A 52 -5.91 -21.20 14.74
CA LEU A 52 -5.99 -19.76 15.03
C LEU A 52 -4.63 -19.12 15.34
N SER A 53 -3.64 -19.90 15.76
CA SER A 53 -2.26 -19.42 15.98
C SER A 53 -1.64 -18.82 14.72
N LEU A 54 -2.08 -19.26 13.53
CA LEU A 54 -1.62 -18.72 12.26
C LEU A 54 -1.97 -17.23 12.07
N VAL A 55 -3.06 -16.76 12.69
CA VAL A 55 -3.41 -15.32 12.65
C VAL A 55 -2.34 -14.51 13.38
N GLY A 56 -1.86 -14.99 14.53
CA GLY A 56 -0.79 -14.33 15.27
C GLY A 56 0.53 -14.36 14.51
N GLU A 57 0.89 -15.52 13.95
CA GLU A 57 2.12 -15.68 13.17
C GLU A 57 2.14 -14.81 11.91
N SER A 58 1.04 -14.79 11.15
CA SER A 58 0.90 -13.92 9.96
C SER A 58 0.86 -12.43 10.30
N LEU A 59 0.34 -12.03 11.47
CA LEU A 59 0.43 -10.65 11.93
C LEU A 59 1.88 -10.27 12.26
N PHE A 60 2.61 -11.16 12.95
CA PHE A 60 4.02 -10.94 13.28
C PHE A 60 4.91 -10.91 12.03
N ASP A 61 4.67 -11.80 11.08
CA ASP A 61 5.33 -11.84 9.77
C ASP A 61 4.91 -10.64 8.88
N GLY A 62 3.70 -10.10 9.06
CA GLY A 62 3.27 -8.87 8.41
C GLY A 62 3.91 -7.61 8.98
N ILE A 63 4.24 -7.60 10.28
CA ILE A 63 4.97 -6.53 10.98
C ILE A 63 6.49 -6.75 10.85
N ASP A 64 6.93 -7.67 9.98
CA ASP A 64 8.32 -8.08 9.89
C ASP A 64 9.28 -6.90 9.70
N ALA A 65 10.50 -7.10 10.18
CA ALA A 65 11.53 -6.08 10.34
C ALA A 65 11.81 -5.30 9.05
N PHE A 66 11.48 -5.86 7.89
CA PHE A 66 11.58 -5.18 6.60
C PHE A 66 10.75 -3.89 6.56
N ALA A 67 9.46 -3.91 6.94
CA ALA A 67 8.64 -2.69 6.90
C ALA A 67 9.14 -1.64 7.90
N LEU A 68 9.50 -2.08 9.11
CA LEU A 68 10.00 -1.24 10.20
C LEU A 68 11.35 -0.57 9.88
N THR A 69 12.23 -1.24 9.16
CA THR A 69 13.53 -0.69 8.72
C THR A 69 13.43 0.06 7.39
N ALA A 70 12.51 -0.33 6.51
CA ALA A 70 12.28 0.31 5.22
C ALA A 70 11.80 1.76 5.41
N VAL A 71 10.81 2.02 6.27
CA VAL A 71 10.27 3.38 6.47
C VAL A 71 11.36 4.42 6.77
N PRO A 72 12.23 4.25 7.78
CA PRO A 72 13.29 5.22 8.06
C PRO A 72 14.34 5.29 6.95
N LEU A 73 14.69 4.17 6.31
CA LEU A 73 15.63 4.18 5.18
C LEU A 73 15.05 4.96 3.99
N PHE A 74 13.77 4.80 3.66
CA PHE A 74 13.11 5.56 2.59
C PHE A 74 13.00 7.05 2.91
N ILE A 75 12.75 7.42 4.16
CA ILE A 75 12.79 8.82 4.60
C ILE A 75 14.19 9.39 4.45
N LEU A 76 15.23 8.64 4.85
CA LEU A 76 16.63 9.05 4.68
C LEU A 76 17.01 9.18 3.20
N THR A 77 16.61 8.22 2.36
CA THR A 77 16.81 8.30 0.91
C THR A 77 16.13 9.55 0.33
N GLY A 78 14.89 9.86 0.76
CA GLY A 78 14.22 11.09 0.40
C GLY A 78 15.02 12.33 0.79
N ASP A 79 15.55 12.37 2.02
CA ASP A 79 16.39 13.48 2.52
C ASP A 79 17.68 13.63 1.70
N VAL A 80 18.33 12.52 1.35
CA VAL A 80 19.53 12.50 0.50
C VAL A 80 19.22 13.00 -0.91
N LEU A 81 18.10 12.59 -1.51
CA LEU A 81 17.67 13.05 -2.84
C LEU A 81 17.41 14.56 -2.85
N VAL A 82 16.84 15.10 -1.77
CA VAL A 82 16.61 16.54 -1.61
C VAL A 82 17.93 17.29 -1.44
N ARG A 83 18.80 16.84 -0.52
CA ARG A 83 20.10 17.50 -0.26
C ARG A 83 21.05 17.49 -1.45
N THR A 84 21.03 16.43 -2.26
CA THR A 84 21.86 16.32 -3.47
C THR A 84 21.34 17.13 -4.65
N GLY A 85 20.12 17.71 -4.54
CA GLY A 85 19.45 18.41 -5.63
C GLY A 85 18.98 17.50 -6.77
N LEU A 86 19.12 16.18 -6.60
CA LEU A 86 18.66 15.17 -7.57
C LEU A 86 17.13 15.18 -7.66
N SER A 87 16.44 15.41 -6.54
CA SER A 87 14.97 15.51 -6.48
C SER A 87 14.42 16.49 -7.52
N ARG A 88 15.03 17.67 -7.65
CA ARG A 88 14.63 18.70 -8.63
C ARG A 88 14.80 18.22 -10.06
N LYS A 89 15.95 17.62 -10.38
CA LYS A 89 16.21 17.09 -11.73
C LYS A 89 15.25 15.96 -12.07
N PHE A 90 14.96 15.08 -11.10
CA PHE A 90 14.04 13.97 -11.26
C PHE A 90 12.60 14.45 -11.49
N LEU A 91 12.14 15.43 -10.70
CA LEU A 91 10.82 16.04 -10.86
C LEU A 91 10.68 16.79 -12.18
N ASN A 92 11.72 17.52 -12.62
CA ASN A 92 11.70 18.21 -13.91
C ASN A 92 11.55 17.23 -15.09
N VAL A 93 12.15 16.03 -15.01
CA VAL A 93 11.97 14.99 -16.04
C VAL A 93 10.55 14.47 -16.02
N ALA A 94 9.98 14.21 -14.84
CA ALA A 94 8.60 13.79 -14.70
C ALA A 94 7.60 14.85 -15.20
N GLU A 95 7.85 16.14 -14.93
CA GLU A 95 7.09 17.26 -15.48
C GLU A 95 7.21 17.32 -17.00
N ALA A 96 8.42 17.21 -17.56
CA ALA A 96 8.61 17.22 -19.01
C ALA A 96 7.85 16.08 -19.71
N LEU A 97 7.79 14.90 -19.08
CA LEU A 97 7.02 13.75 -19.58
C LEU A 97 5.50 13.93 -19.45
N THR A 98 5.05 14.71 -18.46
CA THR A 98 3.62 14.94 -18.17
C THR A 98 3.11 16.29 -18.64
N GLN A 99 3.91 17.09 -19.35
CA GLN A 99 3.57 18.44 -19.80
C GLN A 99 2.32 18.51 -20.69
N PHE A 100 1.95 17.38 -21.33
CA PHE A 100 0.73 17.26 -22.13
C PHE A 100 -0.54 17.13 -21.27
N ALA A 101 -0.42 16.78 -19.99
CA ALA A 101 -1.53 16.70 -19.07
C ALA A 101 -1.83 18.09 -18.47
N LYS A 102 -3.09 18.53 -18.56
CA LYS A 102 -3.58 19.81 -17.98
C LYS A 102 -3.58 19.85 -16.43
N GLY A 103 -2.93 18.90 -15.76
CA GLY A 103 -2.97 18.68 -14.31
C GLY A 103 -1.89 19.40 -13.49
N GLY A 104 -0.98 20.15 -14.13
CA GLY A 104 0.09 20.88 -13.46
C GLY A 104 1.06 19.95 -12.71
N PHE A 105 1.55 20.38 -11.55
CA PHE A 105 2.51 19.62 -10.73
C PHE A 105 1.95 18.30 -10.17
N GLY A 106 0.62 18.16 -10.14
CA GLY A 106 -0.07 16.95 -9.67
C GLY A 106 0.16 15.74 -10.57
N SER A 107 0.09 15.90 -11.90
CA SER A 107 0.34 14.79 -12.84
C SER A 107 1.78 14.30 -12.80
N ALA A 108 2.74 15.21 -12.62
CA ALA A 108 4.14 14.85 -12.43
C ALA A 108 4.35 14.04 -11.14
N THR A 109 3.69 14.43 -10.05
CA THR A 109 3.76 13.72 -8.77
C THR A 109 3.21 12.31 -8.86
N VAL A 110 2.08 12.10 -9.56
CA VAL A 110 1.51 10.76 -9.78
C VAL A 110 2.45 9.88 -10.61
N LEU A 111 3.08 10.42 -11.66
CA LEU A 111 4.05 9.69 -12.46
C LEU A 111 5.27 9.28 -11.63
N VAL A 112 5.77 10.19 -10.79
CA VAL A 112 6.87 9.93 -9.86
C VAL A 112 6.51 8.86 -8.83
N CYS A 113 5.32 8.91 -8.25
CA CYS A 113 4.81 7.83 -7.41
C CYS A 113 4.82 6.51 -8.15
N GLY A 114 4.28 6.46 -9.38
CA GLY A 114 4.26 5.25 -10.20
C GLY A 114 5.66 4.69 -10.51
N MET A 115 6.63 5.55 -10.82
CA MET A 115 8.03 5.14 -11.03
C MET A 115 8.66 4.57 -9.75
N PHE A 116 8.41 5.21 -8.61
CA PHE A 116 8.88 4.70 -7.31
C PHE A 116 8.20 3.38 -6.93
N SER A 117 6.89 3.24 -7.21
CA SER A 117 6.16 2.00 -7.01
C SER A 117 6.69 0.87 -7.90
N ALA A 118 7.11 1.16 -9.14
CA ALA A 118 7.71 0.17 -10.03
C ALA A 118 9.09 -0.34 -9.54
N ILE A 119 9.83 0.48 -8.79
CA ILE A 119 11.14 0.12 -8.22
C ILE A 119 10.98 -0.56 -6.86
N SER A 120 10.15 0.01 -5.99
CA SER A 120 10.06 -0.36 -4.58
C SER A 120 8.98 -1.41 -4.30
N GLY A 121 7.98 -1.58 -5.18
CA GLY A 121 6.85 -2.49 -4.97
C GLY A 121 5.96 -2.17 -3.76
N SER A 122 6.16 -1.03 -3.09
CA SER A 122 5.49 -0.65 -1.85
C SER A 122 4.92 0.77 -1.92
N ASP A 123 3.62 0.88 -1.63
CA ASP A 123 2.87 2.14 -1.64
C ASP A 123 3.28 3.07 -0.49
N ALA A 124 3.40 2.53 0.73
CA ALA A 124 3.78 3.29 1.93
C ALA A 124 5.21 3.84 1.84
N ALA A 125 6.13 3.07 1.26
CA ALA A 125 7.51 3.49 1.00
C ALA A 125 7.56 4.64 -0.03
N GLY A 126 6.79 4.50 -1.11
CA GLY A 126 6.63 5.53 -2.13
C GLY A 126 6.12 6.82 -1.53
N ALA A 127 5.03 6.78 -0.75
CA ALA A 127 4.46 7.97 -0.12
C ALA A 127 5.47 8.70 0.80
N ALA A 128 6.25 7.96 1.59
CA ALA A 128 7.24 8.55 2.50
C ALA A 128 8.40 9.23 1.76
N ALA A 129 8.99 8.56 0.76
CA ALA A 129 10.12 9.09 0.00
C ALA A 129 9.70 10.18 -0.99
N VAL A 130 8.62 9.92 -1.76
CA VAL A 130 8.09 10.84 -2.77
C VAL A 130 7.53 12.10 -2.09
N GLY A 131 6.81 11.95 -0.98
CA GLY A 131 6.32 13.09 -0.20
C GLY A 131 7.45 14.00 0.28
N ARG A 132 8.56 13.43 0.77
CA ARG A 132 9.73 14.23 1.20
C ARG A 132 10.37 15.00 0.06
N MET A 133 10.41 14.45 -1.15
CA MET A 133 11.04 15.11 -2.29
C MET A 133 10.12 16.07 -3.05
N THR A 134 8.79 15.89 -2.97
CA THR A 134 7.82 16.74 -3.67
C THR A 134 7.38 17.94 -2.84
N ILE A 135 7.36 17.84 -1.50
CA ILE A 135 6.83 18.90 -0.62
C ILE A 135 7.53 20.26 -0.84
N ASP A 136 8.86 20.28 -0.94
CA ASP A 136 9.62 21.51 -1.14
C ASP A 136 9.30 22.14 -2.50
N ARG A 137 9.07 21.30 -3.52
CA ARG A 137 8.74 21.77 -4.87
C ARG A 137 7.29 22.24 -5.01
N LEU A 138 6.34 21.59 -4.34
CA LEU A 138 4.95 22.03 -4.27
C LEU A 138 4.86 23.44 -3.67
N VAL A 139 5.59 23.68 -2.56
CA VAL A 139 5.64 24.99 -1.91
C VAL A 139 6.26 26.06 -2.84
N GLU A 140 7.34 25.75 -3.55
CA GLU A 140 7.95 26.67 -4.52
C GLU A 140 7.04 26.99 -5.71
N SER A 141 6.21 26.04 -6.14
CA SER A 141 5.21 26.21 -7.19
C SER A 141 3.95 26.96 -6.71
N GLY A 142 3.91 27.40 -5.45
CA GLY A 142 2.84 28.21 -4.88
C GLY A 142 1.71 27.40 -4.21
N TYR A 143 1.86 26.09 -4.02
CA TYR A 143 0.87 25.27 -3.32
C TYR A 143 0.99 25.42 -1.79
N PRO A 144 -0.13 25.48 -1.05
CA PRO A 144 -0.12 25.51 0.41
C PRO A 144 0.42 24.17 0.96
N ARG A 145 1.14 24.21 2.08
CA ARG A 145 1.71 23.00 2.73
C ARG A 145 0.68 21.90 3.10
N PRO A 146 -0.58 22.21 3.48
CA PRO A 146 -1.61 21.19 3.68
C PRO A 146 -2.34 20.79 2.38
N TYR A 147 -1.63 20.74 1.25
CA TYR A 147 -2.14 20.13 0.00
C TYR A 147 -2.12 18.61 0.09
#